data_AF-A0A2T4CXQ5-F1
#
_entry.id   AF-A0A2T4CXQ5-F1
#
_cell.length_a   1.000
_cell.length_b   1.000
_cell.length_c   1.000
_cell.angle_alpha   90.00
_cell.angle_beta   90.00
_cell.angle_gamma   90.00
#
_symmetry.space_group_name_H-M   'P 1'
#
loop_
_entity.id
_entity.type
_entity.pdbx_description
1 polymer ?
#
loop_
_entity_poly.entity_id
_entity_poly.type
_entity_poly.pdbx_seq_one_letter_code
_entity_poly.pdbx_strand_id
1 'polypeptide(L)'
;MNAPASPKTIRLADYTVPSYLVDNVDLHFDLDASTTRVTSILNMRRNPKGPGEACVLNGEHLELISIKLDGRTLTAAEFERSNTQLVLPTLPEKFQLEIVTEIYPDQNTALEGLYHSGALVCTQCEAEGFRRITYYPDRPDVMAVFTVTITADKQQWPILLSNGNLEEQGELADGRHWVRWHDPHPKPCYLFALVAGDLYMQQDSFTTLSGRDVTLQIYVDKENHDKCDHALVSLKQSMRWDEETYGREYDLDVFMIVAVNDFNMGAMENKGLNIFNAACVLASPKTATDNDFYTIQSIVGHEYFHNWSGNRVTCRDWFQLSLKEGFTVMRDQSFSADLNSAAVQRIDDVDQLRSLQFAEDAGPMAHP
;
A
#
# COMPACT_ATOMS: atom_id res chain seq x y z
N MET A 1 18.96 17.90 23.98
CA MET A 1 17.77 17.05 23.76
C MET A 1 16.58 17.98 23.72
N ASN A 2 16.08 18.32 22.53
CA ASN A 2 14.81 19.05 22.42
C ASN A 2 13.70 18.05 22.76
N ALA A 3 12.79 18.44 23.65
CA ALA A 3 11.57 17.67 23.90
C ALA A 3 10.85 17.45 22.55
N PRO A 4 10.27 16.26 22.30
CA PRO A 4 9.47 16.06 21.10
C PRO A 4 8.37 17.12 21.07
N ALA A 5 8.29 17.86 19.96
CA ALA A 5 7.22 18.83 19.77
C ALA A 5 5.89 18.08 19.85
N SER A 6 4.95 18.59 20.66
CA SER A 6 3.61 18.01 20.72
C SER A 6 2.99 18.01 19.31
N PRO A 7 2.30 16.92 18.91
CA PRO A 7 1.67 16.85 17.61
C PRO A 7 0.72 18.04 17.43
N LYS A 8 0.82 18.73 16.29
CA LYS A 8 -0.05 19.86 15.97
C LYS A 8 -1.34 19.32 15.37
N THR A 9 -2.46 19.81 15.86
CA THR A 9 -3.77 19.50 15.26
C THR A 9 -3.82 19.99 13.82
N ILE A 10 -4.10 19.08 12.89
CA ILE A 10 -4.40 19.38 11.49
C ILE A 10 -5.92 19.59 11.38
N ARG A 11 -6.37 20.54 10.55
CA ARG A 11 -7.80 20.82 10.34
C ARG A 11 -8.16 20.66 8.87
N LEU A 12 -9.32 20.07 8.60
CA LEU A 12 -9.90 19.97 7.25
C LEU A 12 -9.99 21.34 6.56
N ALA A 13 -10.35 22.39 7.30
CA ALA A 13 -10.49 23.75 6.78
C ALA A 13 -9.16 24.36 6.28
N ASP A 14 -8.02 23.81 6.71
CA ASP A 14 -6.69 24.30 6.36
C ASP A 14 -6.11 23.58 5.12
N TYR A 15 -6.91 22.74 4.45
CA TYR A 15 -6.47 22.06 3.23
C TYR A 15 -6.03 23.07 2.16
N THR A 16 -4.82 22.86 1.65
CA THR A 16 -4.30 23.52 0.45
C THR A 16 -3.79 22.46 -0.53
N VAL A 17 -3.93 22.74 -1.82
CA VAL A 17 -3.34 21.88 -2.87
C VAL A 17 -1.80 21.92 -2.76
N PRO A 18 -1.09 20.83 -3.10
CA PRO A 18 0.35 20.75 -2.91
C PRO A 18 1.10 21.76 -3.77
N SER A 19 2.23 22.29 -3.28
CA SER A 19 3.08 23.24 -4.05
C SER A 19 3.77 22.59 -5.26
N TYR A 20 4.05 21.30 -5.18
CA TYR A 20 4.66 20.49 -6.24
C TYR A 20 3.88 19.21 -6.45
N LEU A 21 3.92 18.70 -7.66
CA LEU A 21 3.36 17.41 -8.06
C LEU A 21 4.51 16.50 -8.50
N VAL A 22 4.28 15.19 -8.36
CA VAL A 22 5.19 14.14 -8.82
C VAL A 22 4.51 13.46 -10.00
N ASP A 23 5.12 13.50 -11.17
CA ASP A 23 4.54 12.86 -12.37
C ASP A 23 4.96 11.38 -12.45
N ASN A 24 6.22 11.08 -12.11
CA ASN A 24 6.79 9.72 -12.13
C ASN A 24 7.75 9.50 -10.96
N VAL A 25 7.77 8.26 -10.46
CA VAL A 25 8.66 7.76 -9.41
C VAL A 25 9.38 6.53 -9.93
N ASP A 26 10.72 6.53 -9.93
CA ASP A 26 11.55 5.33 -10.11
C ASP A 26 12.24 5.02 -8.77
N LEU A 27 11.90 3.88 -8.18
CA LEU A 27 12.46 3.41 -6.91
C LEU A 27 13.41 2.24 -7.18
N HIS A 28 14.58 2.29 -6.53
CA HIS A 28 15.47 1.14 -6.44
C HIS A 28 15.69 0.78 -4.97
N PHE A 29 15.29 -0.44 -4.62
CA PHE A 29 15.53 -1.04 -3.31
C PHE A 29 16.69 -2.01 -3.40
N ASP A 30 17.78 -1.70 -2.72
CA ASP A 30 18.85 -2.65 -2.42
C ASP A 30 18.55 -3.24 -1.04
N LEU A 31 17.83 -4.37 -1.03
CA LEU A 31 17.39 -5.04 0.20
C LEU A 31 18.54 -5.82 0.81
N ASP A 32 18.70 -5.64 2.11
CA ASP A 32 19.57 -6.42 3.00
C ASP A 32 18.82 -6.72 4.29
N ALA A 33 19.24 -7.77 5.01
CA ALA A 33 18.62 -8.21 6.25
C ALA A 33 18.52 -7.10 7.29
N SER A 34 19.49 -6.18 7.34
CA SER A 34 19.61 -5.14 8.37
C SER A 34 19.46 -3.72 7.83
N THR A 35 20.08 -3.41 6.68
CA THR A 35 20.11 -2.04 6.16
C THR A 35 19.70 -2.02 4.70
N THR A 36 18.52 -1.50 4.42
CA THR A 36 18.05 -1.33 3.04
C THR A 36 18.45 0.05 2.54
N ARG A 37 19.10 0.12 1.37
CA ARG A 37 19.35 1.37 0.66
C ARG A 37 18.25 1.60 -0.37
N VAL A 38 17.61 2.76 -0.30
CA VAL A 38 16.55 3.20 -1.21
C VAL A 38 17.06 4.36 -2.05
N THR A 39 17.05 4.19 -3.37
CA THR A 39 17.25 5.30 -4.31
C THR A 39 15.89 5.67 -4.89
N SER A 40 15.48 6.92 -4.72
CA SER A 40 14.22 7.46 -5.21
C SER A 40 14.50 8.54 -6.23
N ILE A 41 14.03 8.36 -7.47
CA ILE A 41 14.13 9.34 -8.55
C ILE A 41 12.73 9.88 -8.83
N LEU A 42 12.51 11.13 -8.46
CA LEU A 42 11.24 11.83 -8.56
C LEU A 42 11.28 12.82 -9.72
N ASN A 43 10.46 12.62 -10.75
CA ASN A 43 10.23 13.63 -11.77
C ASN A 43 9.11 14.55 -11.29
N MET A 44 9.47 15.77 -10.91
CA MET A 44 8.58 16.70 -10.21
C MET A 44 8.37 17.98 -11.01
N ARG A 45 7.26 18.64 -10.71
CA ARG A 45 6.95 19.96 -11.24
C ARG A 45 6.19 20.81 -10.25
N ARG A 46 6.31 22.13 -10.38
CA ARG A 46 5.50 23.07 -9.62
C ARG A 46 4.02 22.87 -9.96
N ASN A 47 3.16 22.88 -8.95
CA ASN A 47 1.71 22.85 -9.14
C ASN A 47 1.24 24.25 -9.54
N PRO A 48 0.65 24.45 -10.74
CA PRO A 48 0.15 25.76 -11.16
C PRO A 48 -0.98 26.31 -10.27
N LYS A 49 -1.64 25.45 -9.49
CA LYS A 49 -2.68 25.82 -8.52
C LYS A 49 -2.14 25.98 -7.09
N GLY A 50 -0.88 25.62 -6.86
CA GLY A 50 -0.23 25.65 -5.55
C GLY A 50 0.14 27.06 -5.09
N PRO A 51 0.45 27.24 -3.80
CA PRO A 51 0.77 28.55 -3.23
C PRO A 51 2.14 29.11 -3.67
N GLY A 52 2.90 28.37 -4.48
CA GLY A 52 4.20 28.82 -4.99
C GLY A 52 5.34 28.71 -3.98
N GLU A 53 5.14 27.99 -2.88
CA GLU A 53 6.08 27.86 -1.76
C GLU A 53 7.25 26.90 -2.05
N ALA A 54 8.08 26.66 -1.01
CA ALA A 54 9.14 25.67 -1.02
C ALA A 54 8.61 24.26 -1.30
N CYS A 55 9.46 23.37 -1.82
CA CYS A 55 9.12 21.96 -1.90
C CYS A 55 9.39 21.31 -0.55
N VAL A 56 8.34 20.83 0.10
CA VAL A 56 8.42 20.14 1.39
C VAL A 56 8.14 18.66 1.15
N LEU A 57 9.08 17.81 1.55
CA LEU A 57 8.99 16.36 1.49
C LEU A 57 8.96 15.82 2.92
N ASN A 58 8.02 14.93 3.22
CA ASN A 58 7.94 14.21 4.48
C ASN A 58 8.99 13.11 4.50
N GLY A 59 9.63 12.90 5.65
CA GLY A 59 10.58 11.79 5.84
C GLY A 59 10.89 11.58 7.31
N GLU A 60 10.70 10.36 7.80
CA GLU A 60 10.84 10.00 9.21
C GLU A 60 11.72 8.76 9.37
N HIS A 61 12.59 8.76 10.39
CA HIS A 61 13.51 7.64 10.65
C HIS A 61 14.40 7.25 9.47
N LEU A 62 14.76 8.23 8.63
CA LEU A 62 15.61 8.05 7.46
C LEU A 62 17.04 8.51 7.73
N GLU A 63 18.01 7.71 7.30
CA GLU A 63 19.37 8.19 7.11
C GLU A 63 19.53 8.75 5.70
N LEU A 64 19.74 10.06 5.58
CA LEU A 64 19.92 10.72 4.28
C LEU A 64 21.37 10.56 3.82
N ILE A 65 21.56 9.87 2.69
CA ILE A 65 22.89 9.63 2.08
C ILE A 65 23.23 10.72 1.08
N SER A 66 22.33 11.02 0.13
CA SER A 66 22.57 12.08 -0.86
C SER A 66 21.28 12.61 -1.48
N ILE A 67 21.36 13.83 -2.01
CA ILE A 67 20.31 14.44 -2.83
C ILE A 67 20.99 14.98 -4.09
N LYS A 68 20.42 14.69 -5.27
CA LYS A 68 20.81 15.34 -6.53
C LYS A 68 19.61 16.02 -7.16
N LEU A 69 19.82 17.23 -7.64
CA LEU A 69 18.87 17.99 -8.45
C LEU A 69 19.39 18.02 -9.90
N ASP A 70 18.65 17.43 -10.82
CA ASP A 70 19.04 17.31 -12.24
C ASP A 70 20.47 16.76 -12.42
N GLY A 71 20.80 15.71 -11.65
CA GLY A 71 22.10 15.06 -11.64
C GLY A 71 23.20 15.80 -10.84
N ARG A 72 22.96 17.03 -10.37
CA ARG A 72 23.89 17.79 -9.53
C ARG A 72 23.65 17.52 -8.05
N THR A 73 24.65 17.00 -7.35
CA THR A 73 24.60 16.83 -5.89
C THR A 73 24.36 18.16 -5.18
N LEU A 74 23.38 18.17 -4.27
CA LEU A 74 23.11 19.31 -3.39
C LEU A 74 23.99 19.27 -2.15
N THR A 75 24.44 20.45 -1.72
CA THR A 75 25.15 20.64 -0.46
C THR A 75 24.17 20.90 0.68
N ALA A 76 24.60 20.69 1.93
CA ALA A 76 23.76 20.92 3.11
C ALA A 76 23.29 22.38 3.31
N ALA A 77 23.82 23.34 2.54
CA ALA A 77 23.38 24.72 2.55
C ALA A 77 22.19 24.99 1.61
N GLU A 78 21.84 24.03 0.74
CA GLU A 78 20.81 24.17 -0.30
C GLU A 78 19.46 23.57 0.11
N PHE A 79 19.39 22.91 1.26
CA PHE A 79 18.17 22.34 1.81
C PHE A 79 18.17 22.44 3.34
N GLU A 80 16.97 22.44 3.92
CA GLU A 80 16.78 22.34 5.36
C GLU A 80 16.23 20.96 5.69
N ARG A 81 16.77 20.31 6.73
CA ARG A 81 16.36 18.98 7.15
C ARG A 81 15.98 18.99 8.62
N SER A 82 14.83 18.44 8.94
CA SER A 82 14.38 18.13 10.29
C SER A 82 14.25 16.61 10.47
N ASN A 83 13.75 16.17 11.63
CA ASN A 83 13.48 14.75 11.87
C ASN A 83 12.28 14.21 11.06
N THR A 84 11.44 15.09 10.52
CA THR A 84 10.18 14.71 9.85
C THR A 84 10.07 15.26 8.42
N GLN A 85 10.97 16.16 8.02
CA GLN A 85 10.86 16.88 6.74
C GLN A 85 12.21 17.20 6.11
N LEU A 86 12.21 17.26 4.78
CA LEU A 86 13.23 17.85 3.93
C LEU A 86 12.59 19.01 3.14
N VAL A 87 13.15 20.21 3.27
CA VAL A 87 12.66 21.44 2.66
C VAL A 87 13.67 21.95 1.64
N LEU A 88 13.22 22.11 0.39
CA LEU A 88 13.98 22.61 -0.75
C LEU A 88 13.40 23.98 -1.15
N PRO A 89 14.05 25.11 -0.79
CA PRO A 89 13.44 26.44 -0.87
C PRO A 89 13.16 26.93 -2.30
N THR A 90 14.11 26.72 -3.22
CA THR A 90 14.03 27.22 -4.60
C THR A 90 14.33 26.09 -5.56
N LEU A 91 13.34 25.72 -6.36
CA LEU A 91 13.45 24.70 -7.39
C LEU A 91 12.93 25.22 -8.74
N PRO A 92 13.45 24.69 -9.87
CA PRO A 92 12.93 24.95 -11.20
C PRO A 92 11.44 24.58 -11.35
N GLU A 93 10.82 25.00 -12.45
CA GLU A 93 9.41 24.65 -12.73
C GLU A 93 9.21 23.13 -12.92
N LYS A 94 10.19 22.47 -13.53
CA LYS A 94 10.28 21.01 -13.71
C LYS A 94 11.71 20.58 -13.42
N PHE A 95 11.88 19.49 -12.71
CA PHE A 95 13.19 18.98 -12.32
C PHE A 95 13.09 17.50 -11.96
N GLN A 96 14.25 16.85 -11.96
CA GLN A 96 14.42 15.52 -11.39
C GLN A 96 15.14 15.62 -10.06
N LEU A 97 14.57 14.99 -9.03
CA LEU A 97 15.16 14.87 -7.71
C LEU A 97 15.52 13.42 -7.43
N GLU A 98 16.81 13.13 -7.32
CA GLU A 98 17.31 11.83 -6.85
C GLU A 98 17.62 11.94 -5.36
N ILE A 99 17.07 11.04 -4.55
CA ILE A 99 17.28 10.97 -3.10
C ILE A 99 17.73 9.57 -2.77
N VAL A 100 18.86 9.44 -2.07
CA VAL A 100 19.34 8.16 -1.55
C VAL A 100 19.20 8.17 -0.04
N THR A 101 18.47 7.19 0.50
CA THR A 101 18.27 6.99 1.93
C THR A 101 18.66 5.58 2.34
N GLU A 102 19.05 5.43 3.61
CA GLU A 102 19.17 4.13 4.28
C GLU A 102 18.09 4.02 5.36
N ILE A 103 17.51 2.83 5.45
CA ILE A 103 16.48 2.46 6.42
C ILE A 103 16.81 1.11 7.05
N TYR A 104 16.22 0.84 8.21
CA TYR A 104 16.54 -0.31 9.06
C TYR A 104 15.27 -1.14 9.35
N PRO A 105 14.83 -2.01 8.42
CA PRO A 105 13.59 -2.77 8.56
C PRO A 105 13.58 -3.70 9.77
N ASP A 106 14.76 -4.20 10.18
CA ASP A 106 14.96 -5.10 11.33
C ASP A 106 14.68 -4.43 12.68
N GLN A 107 14.73 -3.10 12.72
CA GLN A 107 14.46 -2.28 13.90
C GLN A 107 13.04 -1.68 13.90
N ASN A 108 12.27 -1.90 12.84
CA ASN A 108 10.97 -1.25 12.66
C ASN A 108 9.82 -2.04 13.32
N THR A 109 9.78 -2.00 14.66
CA THR A 109 8.73 -2.67 15.45
C THR A 109 7.36 -2.01 15.40
N ALA A 110 7.25 -0.84 14.73
CA ALA A 110 5.97 -0.15 14.54
C ALA A 110 5.12 -0.78 13.43
N LEU A 111 5.73 -1.60 12.55
CA LEU A 111 5.09 -2.22 11.39
C LEU A 111 4.49 -1.17 10.42
N GLU A 112 5.20 -0.06 10.22
CA GLU A 112 4.83 1.07 9.36
C GLU A 112 6.03 1.49 8.50
N GLY A 113 5.84 1.62 7.18
CA GLY A 113 6.92 1.71 6.20
C GLY A 113 7.37 0.31 5.77
N LEU A 114 8.68 0.09 5.62
CA LEU A 114 9.29 -1.22 5.31
C LEU A 114 9.74 -1.91 6.62
N TYR A 115 9.36 -3.16 6.83
CA TYR A 115 9.67 -3.91 8.06
C TYR A 115 9.74 -5.43 7.81
N HIS A 116 10.24 -6.18 8.80
CA HIS A 116 10.22 -7.64 8.78
C HIS A 116 8.94 -8.19 9.42
N SER A 117 8.32 -9.17 8.76
CA SER A 117 7.34 -10.08 9.36
C SER A 117 7.87 -11.51 9.24
N GLY A 118 8.30 -12.10 10.36
CA GLY A 118 9.02 -13.37 10.36
C GLY A 118 10.28 -13.33 9.47
N ALA A 119 10.32 -14.16 8.43
CA ALA A 119 11.41 -14.21 7.44
C ALA A 119 11.18 -13.31 6.21
N LEU A 120 10.01 -12.68 6.12
CA LEU A 120 9.59 -11.83 5.02
C LEU A 120 9.93 -10.38 5.32
N VAL A 121 10.16 -9.60 4.27
CA VAL A 121 10.12 -8.14 4.35
C VAL A 121 8.87 -7.67 3.61
N CYS A 122 8.07 -6.83 4.24
CA CYS A 122 6.85 -6.29 3.66
C CYS A 122 6.66 -4.81 4.04
N THR A 123 5.62 -4.19 3.47
CA THR A 123 5.33 -2.78 3.68
C THR A 123 3.91 -2.54 4.19
N GLN A 124 3.74 -1.49 4.98
CA GLN A 124 2.45 -0.86 5.25
C GLN A 124 2.60 0.65 5.12
N CYS A 125 1.90 1.27 4.17
CA CYS A 125 2.09 2.68 3.85
C CYS A 125 0.87 3.56 4.19
N GLU A 126 -0.33 3.00 4.37
CA GLU A 126 -1.47 3.77 4.86
C GLU A 126 -1.38 3.98 6.38
N ALA A 127 -1.60 5.19 6.90
CA ALA A 127 -1.94 6.43 6.18
C ALA A 127 -0.73 7.23 5.70
N GLU A 128 0.38 7.16 6.44
CA GLU A 128 1.53 8.06 6.26
C GLU A 128 2.86 7.30 6.42
N GLY A 129 2.89 6.03 6.06
CA GLY A 129 4.05 5.15 6.25
C GLY A 129 5.10 5.25 5.14
N PHE A 130 4.76 5.76 3.96
CA PHE A 130 5.73 5.86 2.85
C PHE A 130 6.89 6.82 3.16
N ARG A 131 6.65 7.86 3.99
CA ARG A 131 7.72 8.74 4.49
C ARG A 131 8.76 8.04 5.37
N ARG A 132 8.50 6.80 5.82
CA ARG A 132 9.48 5.97 6.55
C ARG A 132 10.35 5.13 5.61
N ILE A 133 10.18 5.28 4.30
CA ILE A 133 10.95 4.59 3.25
C ILE A 133 11.88 5.59 2.53
N THR A 134 11.34 6.72 2.07
CA THR A 134 12.11 7.78 1.41
C THR A 134 11.44 9.14 1.62
N TYR A 135 12.14 10.23 1.29
CA TYR A 135 11.54 11.56 1.33
C TYR A 135 10.53 11.73 0.18
N TYR A 136 9.28 12.05 0.50
CA TYR A 136 8.19 12.14 -0.48
C TYR A 136 7.11 13.14 -0.05
N PRO A 137 6.34 13.78 -0.96
CA PRO A 137 5.14 14.51 -0.56
C PRO A 137 4.03 13.51 -0.18
N ASP A 138 4.12 12.98 1.03
CA ASP A 138 3.34 11.84 1.51
C ASP A 138 1.91 12.24 1.91
N ARG A 139 1.09 12.48 0.88
CA ARG A 139 -0.31 12.92 0.94
C ARG A 139 -1.10 12.34 -0.25
N PRO A 140 -2.38 11.99 -0.08
CA PRO A 140 -3.09 11.16 -1.05
C PRO A 140 -3.54 11.88 -2.33
N ASP A 141 -3.53 13.22 -2.37
CA ASP A 141 -3.77 14.00 -3.60
C ASP A 141 -2.52 14.22 -4.46
N VAL A 142 -1.38 13.63 -4.11
CA VAL A 142 -0.20 13.52 -4.98
C VAL A 142 -0.14 12.11 -5.57
N MET A 143 -0.62 11.99 -6.80
CA MET A 143 -0.65 10.72 -7.54
C MET A 143 0.48 10.68 -8.57
N ALA A 144 1.24 9.60 -8.61
CA ALA A 144 2.34 9.40 -9.56
C ALA A 144 2.32 7.98 -10.15
N VAL A 145 2.93 7.81 -11.32
CA VAL A 145 3.22 6.49 -11.89
C VAL A 145 4.49 5.94 -11.23
N PHE A 146 4.46 4.69 -10.78
CA PHE A 146 5.59 4.08 -10.07
C PHE A 146 6.24 2.99 -10.91
N THR A 147 7.56 3.02 -10.95
CA THR A 147 8.39 1.90 -11.38
C THR A 147 9.33 1.52 -10.25
N VAL A 148 9.39 0.23 -9.92
CA VAL A 148 10.05 -0.26 -8.71
C VAL A 148 10.99 -1.38 -9.09
N THR A 149 12.28 -1.18 -8.84
CA THR A 149 13.31 -2.20 -8.98
C THR A 149 13.70 -2.68 -7.58
N ILE A 150 13.64 -3.98 -7.37
CA ILE A 150 14.01 -4.62 -6.11
C ILE A 150 15.21 -5.51 -6.39
N THR A 151 16.27 -5.35 -5.62
CA THR A 151 17.47 -6.18 -5.67
C THR A 151 17.67 -6.83 -4.30
N ALA A 152 17.89 -8.14 -4.26
CA ALA A 152 17.94 -8.90 -3.01
C ALA A 152 18.85 -10.14 -3.14
N ASP A 153 19.24 -10.73 -2.02
CA ASP A 153 19.84 -12.07 -2.01
C ASP A 153 18.82 -13.11 -2.49
N LYS A 154 19.17 -13.88 -3.53
CA LYS A 154 18.22 -14.80 -4.17
C LYS A 154 17.91 -16.03 -3.31
N GLN A 155 18.83 -16.43 -2.43
CA GLN A 155 18.62 -17.59 -1.57
C GLN A 155 17.70 -17.24 -0.40
N GLN A 156 17.88 -16.05 0.17
CA GLN A 156 17.07 -15.55 1.28
C GLN A 156 15.68 -15.10 0.81
N TRP A 157 15.61 -14.38 -0.31
CA TRP A 157 14.38 -13.79 -0.82
C TRP A 157 14.17 -14.10 -2.31
N PRO A 158 13.85 -15.35 -2.68
CA PRO A 158 13.68 -15.75 -4.07
C PRO A 158 12.45 -15.12 -4.77
N ILE A 159 11.50 -14.56 -4.03
CA ILE A 159 10.31 -13.88 -4.55
C ILE A 159 10.38 -12.40 -4.18
N LEU A 160 10.30 -11.52 -5.19
CA LEU A 160 10.33 -10.06 -5.06
C LEU A 160 9.12 -9.45 -5.78
N LEU A 161 8.21 -8.85 -5.03
CA LEU A 161 6.92 -8.34 -5.53
C LEU A 161 6.81 -6.83 -5.27
N SER A 162 6.19 -6.12 -6.22
CA SER A 162 5.67 -4.77 -6.03
C SER A 162 4.40 -4.58 -6.85
N ASN A 163 3.82 -3.38 -6.84
CA ASN A 163 2.59 -3.07 -7.57
C ASN A 163 2.77 -3.19 -9.09
N GLY A 164 1.67 -3.48 -9.79
CA GLY A 164 1.62 -3.44 -11.25
C GLY A 164 2.06 -4.74 -11.90
N ASN A 165 2.73 -4.61 -13.05
CA ASN A 165 3.15 -5.74 -13.87
C ASN A 165 4.67 -5.91 -13.82
N LEU A 166 5.12 -7.17 -13.88
CA LEU A 166 6.51 -7.52 -14.05
C LEU A 166 7.00 -7.05 -15.44
N GLU A 167 7.97 -6.13 -15.48
CA GLU A 167 8.60 -5.69 -16.74
C GLU A 167 9.85 -6.50 -17.06
N GLU A 168 10.77 -6.58 -16.09
CA GLU A 168 12.09 -7.17 -16.28
C GLU A 168 12.56 -7.87 -15.00
N GLN A 169 13.45 -8.84 -15.16
CA GLN A 169 14.12 -9.51 -14.06
C GLN A 169 15.49 -9.99 -14.51
N GLY A 170 16.40 -10.16 -13.56
CA GLY A 170 17.75 -10.64 -13.86
C GLY A 170 18.48 -11.18 -12.63
N GLU A 171 19.62 -11.80 -12.89
CA GLU A 171 20.53 -12.30 -11.86
C GLU A 171 21.81 -11.46 -11.84
N LEU A 172 22.42 -11.34 -10.66
CA LEU A 172 23.69 -10.68 -10.44
C LEU A 172 24.77 -11.71 -10.11
N ALA A 173 26.03 -11.38 -10.41
CA ALA A 173 27.14 -12.32 -10.32
C ALA A 173 27.51 -12.72 -8.87
N ASP A 174 27.02 -11.98 -7.89
CA ASP A 174 27.27 -12.16 -6.45
C ASP A 174 26.22 -13.03 -5.74
N GLY A 175 25.33 -13.68 -6.49
CA GLY A 175 24.26 -14.53 -5.94
C GLY A 175 22.96 -13.77 -5.65
N ARG A 176 22.94 -12.45 -5.91
CA ARG A 176 21.73 -11.63 -5.83
C ARG A 176 20.93 -11.71 -7.12
N HIS A 177 19.69 -11.25 -7.06
CA HIS A 177 18.83 -11.09 -8.24
C HIS A 177 18.02 -9.81 -8.12
N TRP A 178 17.38 -9.42 -9.21
CA TRP A 178 16.53 -8.24 -9.22
C TRP A 178 15.28 -8.45 -10.08
N VAL A 179 14.23 -7.70 -9.73
CA VAL A 179 12.95 -7.67 -10.41
C VAL A 179 12.50 -6.21 -10.55
N ARG A 180 12.00 -5.83 -11.73
CA ARG A 180 11.46 -4.51 -12.04
C ARG A 180 9.97 -4.61 -12.34
N TRP A 181 9.19 -3.87 -11.57
CA TRP A 181 7.74 -3.76 -11.64
C TRP A 181 7.31 -2.38 -12.12
N HIS A 182 6.29 -2.31 -12.95
CA HIS A 182 5.70 -1.06 -13.42
C HIS A 182 4.19 -1.06 -13.25
N ASP A 183 3.68 -0.06 -12.53
CA ASP A 183 2.25 0.20 -12.41
C ASP A 183 1.87 1.40 -13.29
N PRO A 184 1.11 1.18 -14.38
CA PRO A 184 0.76 2.24 -15.32
C PRO A 184 -0.27 3.24 -14.75
N HIS A 185 -0.93 2.93 -13.64
CA HIS A 185 -1.95 3.79 -13.06
C HIS A 185 -1.31 4.77 -12.06
N PRO A 186 -1.50 6.09 -12.23
CA PRO A 186 -1.11 7.04 -11.20
C PRO A 186 -1.78 6.69 -9.87
N LYS A 187 -1.01 6.61 -8.79
CA LYS A 187 -1.51 6.30 -7.45
C LYS A 187 -0.84 7.17 -6.39
N PRO A 188 -1.50 7.45 -5.27
CA PRO A 188 -0.84 7.98 -4.08
C PRO A 188 0.10 6.96 -3.46
N CYS A 189 1.09 7.45 -2.73
CA CYS A 189 2.14 6.62 -2.13
C CYS A 189 1.65 5.68 -1.02
N TYR A 190 0.48 5.92 -0.40
CA TYR A 190 -0.07 4.98 0.58
C TYR A 190 -0.45 3.62 -0.04
N LEU A 191 -0.67 3.56 -1.36
CA LEU A 191 -0.95 2.33 -2.12
C LEU A 191 0.32 1.62 -2.63
N PHE A 192 1.51 2.12 -2.27
CA PHE A 192 2.76 1.45 -2.58
C PHE A 192 2.91 0.18 -1.74
N ALA A 193 3.29 -0.92 -2.39
CA ALA A 193 3.67 -2.15 -1.72
C ALA A 193 4.98 -2.72 -2.23
N LEU A 194 5.72 -3.35 -1.32
CA LEU A 194 6.86 -4.21 -1.60
C LEU A 194 6.80 -5.43 -0.70
N VAL A 195 7.05 -6.61 -1.27
CA VAL A 195 7.22 -7.86 -0.52
C VAL A 195 8.45 -8.60 -1.04
N ALA A 196 9.28 -9.12 -0.12
CA ALA A 196 10.39 -10.01 -0.42
C ALA A 196 10.39 -11.21 0.53
N GLY A 197 10.52 -12.43 0.00
CA GLY A 197 10.30 -13.64 0.80
C GLY A 197 10.57 -14.96 0.09
N ASP A 198 10.63 -16.05 0.86
CA ASP A 198 10.62 -17.44 0.37
C ASP A 198 9.24 -18.06 0.59
N LEU A 199 8.30 -17.72 -0.29
CA LEU A 199 6.87 -18.01 -0.16
C LEU A 199 6.45 -19.20 -1.04
N TYR A 200 5.39 -19.90 -0.62
CA TYR A 200 4.60 -20.72 -1.53
C TYR A 200 3.63 -19.83 -2.30
N MET A 201 3.42 -20.16 -3.58
CA MET A 201 2.52 -19.41 -4.46
C MET A 201 1.47 -20.37 -5.05
N GLN A 202 0.19 -20.09 -4.77
CA GLN A 202 -0.94 -20.70 -5.45
C GLN A 202 -1.43 -19.77 -6.57
N GLN A 203 -1.54 -20.32 -7.78
CA GLN A 203 -1.96 -19.58 -8.96
C GLN A 203 -3.29 -20.08 -9.51
N ASP A 204 -4.08 -19.16 -10.05
CA ASP A 204 -5.24 -19.44 -10.90
C ASP A 204 -5.44 -18.26 -11.87
N SER A 205 -6.55 -18.23 -12.60
CA SER A 205 -6.91 -17.10 -13.45
C SER A 205 -8.39 -16.73 -13.36
N PHE A 206 -8.70 -15.53 -13.83
CA PHE A 206 -10.06 -15.01 -13.99
C PHE A 206 -10.17 -14.26 -15.31
N THR A 207 -11.20 -14.58 -16.11
CA THR A 207 -11.50 -13.84 -17.34
C THR A 207 -12.60 -12.82 -17.08
N THR A 208 -12.30 -11.55 -17.36
CA THR A 208 -13.24 -10.44 -17.18
C THR A 208 -14.37 -10.46 -18.21
N LEU A 209 -15.44 -9.69 -17.99
CA LEU A 209 -16.56 -9.58 -18.95
C LEU A 209 -16.10 -9.16 -20.36
N SER A 210 -15.10 -8.29 -20.48
CA SER A 210 -14.52 -7.86 -21.76
C SER A 210 -13.51 -8.86 -22.36
N GLY A 211 -13.18 -9.93 -21.63
CA GLY A 211 -12.28 -11.00 -22.08
C GLY A 211 -10.81 -10.81 -21.71
N ARG A 212 -10.47 -9.91 -20.77
CA ARG A 212 -9.11 -9.84 -20.22
C ARG A 212 -8.86 -11.06 -19.34
N ASP A 213 -7.75 -11.75 -19.56
CA ASP A 213 -7.28 -12.81 -18.66
C ASP A 213 -6.42 -12.19 -17.56
N VAL A 214 -6.82 -12.40 -16.31
CA VAL A 214 -6.15 -11.88 -15.11
C VAL A 214 -5.53 -13.06 -14.38
N THR A 215 -4.21 -13.00 -14.14
CA THR A 215 -3.52 -13.99 -13.32
C THR A 215 -3.79 -13.70 -11.85
N LEU A 216 -4.24 -14.68 -11.08
CA LEU A 216 -4.47 -14.56 -9.64
C LEU A 216 -3.40 -15.32 -8.89
N GLN A 217 -2.75 -14.68 -7.93
CA GLN A 217 -1.66 -15.28 -7.15
C GLN A 217 -1.87 -15.03 -5.66
N ILE A 218 -1.84 -16.10 -4.87
CA ILE A 218 -1.84 -16.02 -3.40
C ILE A 218 -0.50 -16.55 -2.90
N TYR A 219 0.22 -15.70 -2.17
CA TYR A 219 1.50 -16.00 -1.57
C TYR A 219 1.36 -16.18 -0.06
N VAL A 220 1.90 -17.28 0.46
CA VAL A 220 1.82 -17.65 1.87
C VAL A 220 3.11 -18.33 2.33
N ASP A 221 3.34 -18.41 3.64
CA ASP A 221 4.38 -19.29 4.19
C ASP A 221 4.15 -20.75 3.74
N LYS A 222 5.23 -21.48 3.47
CA LYS A 222 5.18 -22.82 2.82
C LYS A 222 4.35 -23.84 3.60
N GLU A 223 4.33 -23.75 4.92
CA GLU A 223 3.51 -24.60 5.80
C GLU A 223 2.00 -24.39 5.61
N ASN A 224 1.58 -23.29 4.98
CA ASN A 224 0.17 -22.92 4.81
C ASN A 224 -0.36 -23.15 3.39
N HIS A 225 0.40 -23.86 2.54
CA HIS A 225 0.05 -24.13 1.15
C HIS A 225 -1.34 -24.78 0.95
N ASP A 226 -1.88 -25.47 1.96
CA ASP A 226 -3.17 -26.18 1.91
C ASP A 226 -4.36 -25.35 2.41
N LYS A 227 -4.17 -24.03 2.66
CA LYS A 227 -5.17 -23.15 3.28
C LYS A 227 -5.63 -21.97 2.40
N CYS A 228 -5.23 -21.92 1.13
CA CYS A 228 -5.47 -20.75 0.26
C CYS A 228 -6.72 -20.86 -0.62
N ASP A 229 -7.30 -22.06 -0.75
CA ASP A 229 -8.39 -22.34 -1.70
C ASP A 229 -9.60 -21.41 -1.51
N HIS A 230 -9.98 -21.15 -0.25
CA HIS A 230 -11.14 -20.31 0.05
C HIS A 230 -10.92 -18.83 -0.30
N ALA A 231 -9.73 -18.30 -0.02
CA ALA A 231 -9.38 -16.93 -0.40
C ALA A 231 -9.38 -16.76 -1.92
N LEU A 232 -8.88 -17.76 -2.66
CA LEU A 232 -8.88 -17.75 -4.13
C LEU A 232 -10.30 -17.80 -4.72
N VAL A 233 -11.17 -18.64 -4.15
CA VAL A 233 -12.60 -18.70 -4.52
C VAL A 233 -13.27 -17.36 -4.21
N SER A 234 -13.03 -16.81 -3.03
CA SER A 234 -13.59 -15.52 -2.60
C SER A 234 -13.16 -14.40 -3.54
N LEU A 235 -11.89 -14.32 -3.92
CA LEU A 235 -11.39 -13.33 -4.89
C LEU A 235 -12.13 -13.41 -6.23
N LYS A 236 -12.29 -14.62 -6.78
CA LYS A 236 -13.05 -14.82 -8.04
C LYS A 236 -14.51 -14.43 -7.91
N GLN A 237 -15.13 -14.71 -6.76
CA GLN A 237 -16.50 -14.28 -6.47
C GLN A 237 -16.61 -12.76 -6.40
N SER A 238 -15.66 -12.08 -5.74
CA SER A 238 -15.61 -10.62 -5.65
C SER A 238 -15.43 -9.99 -7.03
N MET A 239 -14.53 -10.53 -7.85
CA MET A 239 -14.33 -10.09 -9.24
C MET A 239 -15.62 -10.20 -10.05
N ARG A 240 -16.28 -11.36 -10.00
CA ARG A 240 -17.53 -11.61 -10.73
C ARG A 240 -18.67 -10.71 -10.24
N TRP A 241 -18.80 -10.54 -8.93
CA TRP A 241 -19.89 -9.75 -8.35
C TRP A 241 -19.74 -8.25 -8.66
N ASP A 242 -18.52 -7.69 -8.61
CA ASP A 242 -18.33 -6.27 -8.94
C ASP A 242 -18.58 -5.99 -10.43
N GLU A 243 -18.29 -6.96 -11.30
CA GLU A 243 -18.69 -6.96 -12.71
C GLU A 243 -20.20 -6.96 -12.89
N GLU A 244 -20.92 -7.86 -12.20
CA GLU A 244 -22.37 -8.02 -12.35
C GLU A 244 -23.18 -6.88 -11.70
N THR A 245 -22.74 -6.41 -10.53
CA THR A 245 -23.48 -5.45 -9.70
C THR A 245 -23.12 -4.00 -10.03
N TYR A 246 -21.83 -3.71 -10.28
CA TYR A 246 -21.34 -2.35 -10.53
C TYR A 246 -20.71 -2.16 -11.93
N GLY A 247 -20.65 -3.20 -12.76
CA GLY A 247 -20.01 -3.14 -14.07
C GLY A 247 -18.53 -2.79 -14.00
N ARG A 248 -17.84 -3.24 -12.94
CA ARG A 248 -16.43 -2.91 -12.65
C ARG A 248 -15.53 -4.11 -12.94
N GLU A 249 -14.76 -4.02 -14.02
CA GLU A 249 -13.71 -5.00 -14.33
C GLU A 249 -12.39 -4.64 -13.64
N TYR A 250 -11.54 -5.64 -13.42
CA TYR A 250 -10.16 -5.42 -13.00
C TYR A 250 -9.30 -4.85 -14.15
N ASP A 251 -8.27 -4.08 -13.80
CA ASP A 251 -7.57 -3.16 -14.71
C ASP A 251 -6.05 -3.34 -14.79
N LEU A 252 -5.53 -4.45 -14.26
CA LEU A 252 -4.16 -4.94 -14.42
C LEU A 252 -4.15 -6.40 -14.90
N ASP A 253 -2.95 -6.94 -15.15
CA ASP A 253 -2.79 -8.30 -15.71
C ASP A 253 -2.57 -9.37 -14.63
N VAL A 254 -2.16 -8.95 -13.43
CA VAL A 254 -1.98 -9.82 -12.26
C VAL A 254 -2.62 -9.19 -11.02
N PHE A 255 -3.29 -10.01 -10.22
CA PHE A 255 -3.77 -9.67 -8.88
C PHE A 255 -3.06 -10.56 -7.87
N MET A 256 -2.28 -9.94 -6.97
CA MET A 256 -1.50 -10.67 -5.97
C MET A 256 -2.05 -10.40 -4.57
N ILE A 257 -2.15 -11.45 -3.76
CA ILE A 257 -2.42 -11.40 -2.32
C ILE A 257 -1.22 -12.02 -1.61
N VAL A 258 -0.67 -11.32 -0.60
CA VAL A 258 0.36 -11.87 0.29
C VAL A 258 -0.19 -11.95 1.70
N ALA A 259 -0.20 -13.14 2.29
CA ALA A 259 -0.52 -13.33 3.70
C ALA A 259 0.75 -13.17 4.56
N VAL A 260 0.70 -12.28 5.55
CA VAL A 260 1.79 -12.05 6.51
C VAL A 260 1.29 -12.22 7.94
N ASN A 261 2.17 -12.64 8.85
CA ASN A 261 1.79 -12.96 10.24
C ASN A 261 1.77 -11.72 11.15
N ASP A 262 2.64 -10.74 10.87
CA ASP A 262 2.76 -9.49 11.65
C ASP A 262 2.16 -8.34 10.83
N PHE A 263 0.90 -8.00 11.11
CA PHE A 263 0.18 -6.92 10.43
C PHE A 263 -0.73 -6.19 11.42
N ASN A 264 -0.61 -4.86 11.51
CA ASN A 264 -1.42 -4.06 12.45
C ASN A 264 -2.91 -4.00 12.05
N MET A 265 -3.20 -4.08 10.75
CA MET A 265 -4.56 -4.02 10.20
C MET A 265 -5.04 -5.42 9.79
N GLY A 266 -6.28 -5.53 9.29
CA GLY A 266 -6.81 -6.78 8.74
C GLY A 266 -6.19 -7.10 7.38
N ALA A 267 -6.28 -6.16 6.45
CA ALA A 267 -5.64 -6.22 5.14
C ALA A 267 -5.41 -4.80 4.60
N MET A 268 -4.82 -4.70 3.42
CA MET A 268 -4.48 -3.44 2.77
C MET A 268 -4.59 -3.56 1.25
N GLU A 269 -5.25 -2.59 0.61
CA GLU A 269 -5.69 -2.61 -0.79
C GLU A 269 -4.62 -2.21 -1.82
N ASN A 270 -3.33 -2.35 -1.48
CA ASN A 270 -2.24 -1.83 -2.32
C ASN A 270 -2.40 -2.31 -3.78
N LYS A 271 -2.37 -1.38 -4.74
CA LYS A 271 -2.80 -1.62 -6.13
C LYS A 271 -2.12 -2.86 -6.75
N GLY A 272 -2.87 -3.95 -6.90
CA GLY A 272 -2.42 -5.21 -7.50
C GLY A 272 -1.51 -6.09 -6.64
N LEU A 273 -1.16 -5.67 -5.42
CA LEU A 273 -0.37 -6.42 -4.44
C LEU A 273 -0.94 -6.22 -3.04
N ASN A 274 -2.11 -6.78 -2.78
CA ASN A 274 -2.75 -6.63 -1.50
C ASN A 274 -1.98 -7.44 -0.43
N ILE A 275 -1.80 -6.85 0.75
CA ILE A 275 -1.12 -7.50 1.88
C ILE A 275 -2.16 -7.73 2.98
N PHE A 276 -2.28 -8.96 3.42
CA PHE A 276 -3.30 -9.39 4.38
C PHE A 276 -2.63 -9.93 5.63
N ASN A 277 -3.27 -9.72 6.79
CA ASN A 277 -3.03 -10.55 7.94
C ASN A 277 -3.39 -12.01 7.59
N ALA A 278 -2.54 -12.96 7.95
CA ALA A 278 -2.73 -14.38 7.65
C ALA A 278 -4.08 -14.93 8.16
N ALA A 279 -4.59 -14.40 9.27
CA ALA A 279 -5.92 -14.77 9.80
C ALA A 279 -7.07 -14.42 8.84
N CYS A 280 -6.87 -13.48 7.91
CA CYS A 280 -7.84 -13.01 6.93
C CYS A 280 -7.70 -13.70 5.55
N VAL A 281 -6.83 -14.72 5.44
CA VAL A 281 -6.61 -15.47 4.18
C VAL A 281 -6.66 -16.98 4.41
N LEU A 282 -6.04 -17.46 5.47
CA LEU A 282 -5.77 -18.89 5.66
C LEU A 282 -6.96 -19.61 6.31
N ALA A 283 -7.62 -20.50 5.56
CA ALA A 283 -8.68 -21.35 6.10
C ALA A 283 -8.62 -22.80 5.62
N SER A 284 -8.95 -23.72 6.53
CA SER A 284 -9.25 -25.11 6.20
C SER A 284 -10.39 -25.61 7.08
N PRO A 285 -11.19 -26.61 6.65
CA PRO A 285 -12.25 -27.18 7.49
C PRO A 285 -11.76 -27.78 8.82
N LYS A 286 -10.44 -28.01 8.98
CA LYS A 286 -9.84 -28.54 10.20
C LYS A 286 -9.48 -27.44 11.21
N THR A 287 -9.30 -26.21 10.75
CA THR A 287 -8.67 -25.13 11.54
C THR A 287 -9.51 -23.86 11.62
N ALA A 288 -10.48 -23.68 10.71
CA ALA A 288 -11.31 -22.50 10.58
C ALA A 288 -12.78 -22.84 10.82
N THR A 289 -13.49 -21.94 11.49
CA THR A 289 -14.93 -21.97 11.73
C THR A 289 -15.69 -21.39 10.54
N ASP A 290 -17.00 -21.64 10.45
CA ASP A 290 -17.85 -21.02 9.42
C ASP A 290 -17.71 -19.49 9.42
N ASN A 291 -17.60 -18.87 10.61
CA ASN A 291 -17.39 -17.43 10.74
C ASN A 291 -16.07 -16.99 10.09
N ASP A 292 -14.99 -17.75 10.27
CA ASP A 292 -13.70 -17.43 9.65
C ASP A 292 -13.79 -17.50 8.12
N PHE A 293 -14.50 -18.48 7.57
CA PHE A 293 -14.78 -18.54 6.12
C PHE A 293 -15.58 -17.32 5.64
N TYR A 294 -16.61 -16.88 6.38
CA TYR A 294 -17.35 -15.66 6.05
C TYR A 294 -16.49 -14.41 6.13
N THR A 295 -15.69 -14.26 7.19
CA THR A 295 -14.80 -13.12 7.39
C THR A 295 -13.76 -13.03 6.28
N ILE A 296 -13.14 -14.15 5.88
CA ILE A 296 -12.20 -14.19 4.75
C ILE A 296 -12.88 -13.75 3.46
N GLN A 297 -14.10 -14.24 3.17
CA GLN A 297 -14.83 -13.85 1.97
C GLN A 297 -15.13 -12.35 1.95
N SER A 298 -15.61 -11.80 3.07
CA SER A 298 -15.91 -10.37 3.23
C SER A 298 -14.66 -9.51 3.04
N ILE A 299 -13.56 -9.81 3.74
CA ILE A 299 -12.32 -9.01 3.67
C ILE A 299 -11.68 -9.12 2.29
N VAL A 300 -11.59 -10.31 1.69
CA VAL A 300 -11.08 -10.46 0.31
C VAL A 300 -11.92 -9.64 -0.67
N GLY A 301 -13.24 -9.61 -0.49
CA GLY A 301 -14.14 -8.74 -1.25
C GLY A 301 -13.84 -7.26 -1.03
N HIS A 302 -13.80 -6.82 0.23
CA HIS A 302 -13.51 -5.45 0.62
C HIS A 302 -12.24 -4.90 -0.07
N GLU A 303 -11.13 -5.62 0.06
CA GLU A 303 -9.86 -5.19 -0.52
C GLU A 303 -9.87 -5.22 -2.06
N TYR A 304 -10.61 -6.15 -2.68
CA TYR A 304 -10.80 -6.15 -4.13
C TYR A 304 -11.64 -4.94 -4.57
N PHE A 305 -12.70 -4.60 -3.84
CA PHE A 305 -13.61 -3.50 -4.18
C PHE A 305 -12.94 -2.13 -4.12
N HIS A 306 -11.98 -1.95 -3.20
CA HIS A 306 -11.12 -0.77 -3.16
C HIS A 306 -10.37 -0.49 -4.46
N ASN A 307 -10.15 -1.51 -5.32
CA ASN A 307 -9.55 -1.30 -6.63
C ASN A 307 -10.24 -0.17 -7.42
N TRP A 308 -11.56 -0.02 -7.24
CA TRP A 308 -12.33 1.11 -7.77
C TRP A 308 -12.60 2.18 -6.71
N SER A 309 -13.11 1.80 -5.53
CA SER A 309 -13.50 2.70 -4.45
C SER A 309 -12.37 2.95 -3.45
N GLY A 310 -11.26 3.50 -3.91
CA GLY A 310 -10.08 3.82 -3.09
C GLY A 310 -8.83 4.02 -3.93
N ASN A 311 -8.64 3.16 -4.92
CA ASN A 311 -7.46 3.17 -5.78
C ASN A 311 -7.67 4.03 -7.03
N ARG A 312 -8.64 3.67 -7.88
CA ARG A 312 -8.92 4.42 -9.12
C ARG A 312 -9.55 5.79 -8.86
N VAL A 313 -10.35 5.89 -7.80
CA VAL A 313 -10.79 7.16 -7.23
C VAL A 313 -10.36 7.16 -5.77
N THR A 314 -9.40 8.02 -5.45
CA THR A 314 -8.76 8.07 -4.12
C THR A 314 -9.14 9.33 -3.33
N CYS A 315 -8.71 9.38 -2.07
CA CYS A 315 -8.98 10.50 -1.17
C CYS A 315 -8.14 11.73 -1.52
N ARG A 316 -8.72 12.93 -1.40
CA ARG A 316 -7.98 14.19 -1.53
C ARG A 316 -7.06 14.44 -0.32
N ASP A 317 -7.55 14.09 0.85
CA ASP A 317 -6.87 14.19 2.14
C ASP A 317 -7.49 13.17 3.10
N TRP A 318 -6.82 12.90 4.21
CA TRP A 318 -7.22 11.85 5.16
C TRP A 318 -8.53 12.14 5.92
N PHE A 319 -9.03 13.39 5.94
CA PHE A 319 -10.37 13.66 6.46
C PHE A 319 -11.47 13.10 5.54
N GLN A 320 -11.12 12.71 4.31
CA GLN A 320 -12.04 12.06 3.38
C GLN A 320 -11.97 10.52 3.46
N LEU A 321 -11.37 9.94 4.50
CA LEU A 321 -11.17 8.48 4.60
C LEU A 321 -12.48 7.69 4.39
N SER A 322 -13.58 8.16 4.98
CA SER A 322 -14.91 7.53 4.84
C SER A 322 -15.46 7.54 3.40
N LEU A 323 -14.91 8.36 2.48
CA LEU A 323 -15.21 8.27 1.05
C LEU A 323 -14.87 6.89 0.49
N LYS A 324 -13.68 6.36 0.82
CA LYS A 324 -13.26 5.02 0.41
C LYS A 324 -13.81 3.97 1.38
N GLU A 325 -13.59 4.14 2.68
CA GLU A 325 -13.94 3.14 3.68
C GLU A 325 -15.44 2.92 3.79
N GLY A 326 -16.22 3.98 4.02
CA GLY A 326 -17.67 3.84 4.18
C GLY A 326 -18.36 3.29 2.93
N PHE A 327 -17.88 3.66 1.74
CA PHE A 327 -18.43 3.14 0.48
C PHE A 327 -17.99 1.70 0.20
N THR A 328 -16.73 1.34 0.48
CA THR A 328 -16.23 -0.03 0.32
C THR A 328 -16.83 -0.98 1.34
N VAL A 329 -17.00 -0.56 2.60
CA VAL A 329 -17.75 -1.33 3.62
C VAL A 329 -19.16 -1.66 3.14
N MET A 330 -19.87 -0.67 2.60
CA MET A 330 -21.20 -0.92 2.05
C MET A 330 -21.20 -1.88 0.85
N ARG A 331 -20.15 -1.85 0.01
CA ARG A 331 -19.96 -2.80 -1.09
C ARG A 331 -19.72 -4.22 -0.56
N ASP A 332 -18.86 -4.41 0.44
CA ASP A 332 -18.62 -5.74 1.02
C ASP A 332 -19.83 -6.31 1.77
N GLN A 333 -20.61 -5.47 2.45
CA GLN A 333 -21.85 -5.88 3.10
C GLN A 333 -22.87 -6.34 2.07
N SER A 334 -22.98 -5.62 0.95
CA SER A 334 -23.87 -5.99 -0.17
C SER A 334 -23.43 -7.30 -0.82
N PHE A 335 -22.14 -7.46 -1.07
CA PHE A 335 -21.55 -8.69 -1.59
C PHE A 335 -21.82 -9.89 -0.69
N SER A 336 -21.57 -9.74 0.62
CA SER A 336 -21.77 -10.79 1.61
C SER A 336 -23.27 -11.14 1.77
N ALA A 337 -24.15 -10.14 1.68
CA ALA A 337 -25.60 -10.32 1.69
C ALA A 337 -26.11 -11.10 0.47
N ASP A 338 -25.62 -10.76 -0.73
CA ASP A 338 -26.05 -11.36 -2.01
C ASP A 338 -25.60 -12.82 -2.14
N LEU A 339 -24.37 -13.14 -1.72
CA LEU A 339 -23.84 -14.50 -1.82
C LEU A 339 -24.34 -15.44 -0.73
N ASN A 340 -24.76 -14.89 0.41
CA ASN A 340 -25.07 -15.69 1.60
C ASN A 340 -26.49 -15.43 2.10
N SER A 341 -26.65 -14.67 3.19
CA SER A 341 -27.94 -14.37 3.80
C SER A 341 -28.04 -12.89 4.15
N ALA A 342 -28.75 -12.14 3.30
CA ALA A 342 -28.98 -10.71 3.50
C ALA A 342 -29.57 -10.36 4.88
N ALA A 343 -30.43 -11.23 5.43
CA ALA A 343 -31.01 -11.00 6.76
C ALA A 343 -29.98 -11.16 7.89
N VAL A 344 -29.11 -12.18 7.80
CA VAL A 344 -28.06 -12.42 8.80
C VAL A 344 -27.01 -11.32 8.73
N GLN A 345 -26.51 -11.03 7.52
CA GLN A 345 -25.57 -9.93 7.28
C GLN A 345 -26.08 -8.62 7.92
N ARG A 346 -27.35 -8.28 7.66
CA ARG A 346 -27.92 -7.03 8.18
C ARG A 346 -28.08 -7.03 9.70
N ILE A 347 -28.36 -8.17 10.32
CA ILE A 347 -28.41 -8.28 11.78
C ILE A 347 -27.02 -8.02 12.36
N ASP A 348 -26.00 -8.70 11.84
CA ASP A 348 -24.63 -8.61 12.33
C ASP A 348 -24.09 -7.17 12.19
N ASP A 349 -24.33 -6.50 11.06
CA ASP A 349 -23.95 -5.10 10.84
C ASP A 349 -24.63 -4.13 11.82
N VAL A 350 -25.92 -4.34 12.10
CA VAL A 350 -26.68 -3.50 13.04
C VAL A 350 -26.21 -3.73 14.48
N ASP A 351 -25.88 -4.97 14.82
CA ASP A 351 -25.37 -5.31 16.14
C ASP A 351 -23.99 -4.70 16.38
N GLN A 352 -23.08 -4.71 15.39
CA GLN A 352 -21.80 -3.99 15.48
C GLN A 352 -21.99 -2.48 15.62
N LEU A 353 -22.87 -1.87 14.81
CA LEU A 353 -23.17 -0.43 14.90
C LEU A 353 -23.67 -0.04 16.31
N ARG A 354 -24.60 -0.81 16.88
CA ARG A 354 -25.19 -0.52 18.19
C ARG A 354 -24.26 -0.78 19.36
N SER A 355 -23.40 -1.79 19.26
CA SER A 355 -22.53 -2.20 20.36
C SER A 355 -21.21 -1.45 20.40
N LEU A 356 -20.62 -1.16 19.24
CA LEU A 356 -19.30 -0.53 19.13
C LEU A 356 -19.41 0.94 18.70
N GLN A 357 -20.03 1.21 17.55
CA GLN A 357 -20.02 2.57 16.97
C GLN A 357 -20.82 3.57 17.82
N PHE A 358 -22.00 3.20 18.34
CA PHE A 358 -22.78 4.07 19.23
C PHE A 358 -22.02 4.41 20.53
N ALA A 359 -21.19 3.49 21.02
CA ALA A 359 -20.37 3.73 22.20
C ALA A 359 -19.22 4.70 21.90
N GLU A 360 -18.61 4.59 20.72
CA GLU A 360 -17.58 5.53 20.26
C GLU A 360 -18.13 6.94 20.04
N ASP A 361 -19.28 7.07 19.39
CA ASP A 361 -19.92 8.35 19.06
C ASP A 361 -20.47 9.09 20.30
N ALA A 362 -20.72 8.35 21.38
CA ALA A 362 -21.04 8.93 22.69
C ALA A 362 -19.79 9.18 23.56
N GLY A 363 -18.60 8.82 23.07
CA GLY A 363 -17.35 8.86 23.81
C GLY A 363 -16.48 10.09 23.53
N PRO A 364 -15.32 10.22 24.22
CA PRO A 364 -14.38 11.33 24.00
C PRO A 364 -13.72 11.35 22.62
N MET A 365 -13.82 10.26 21.86
CA MET A 365 -13.27 10.10 20.51
C MET A 365 -14.32 10.32 19.41
N ALA A 366 -15.53 10.78 19.75
CA ALA A 366 -16.60 11.05 18.80
C ALA A 366 -16.13 12.00 17.69
N HIS A 367 -16.40 11.62 16.44
CA HIS A 367 -16.02 12.37 15.24
C HIS A 367 -17.07 12.18 14.13
N PRO A 368 -17.28 13.18 13.25
CA PRO A 368 -18.25 13.11 12.16
C PRO A 368 -17.90 12.12 11.03
#